data_AF-A0A813IQ32-F1
#
_entry.id   AF-A0A813IQ32-F1
#
_cell.length_a   1.000
_cell.length_b   1.000
_cell.length_c   1.000
_cell.angle_alpha   90.00
_cell.angle_beta   90.00
_cell.angle_gamma   90.00
#
_symmetry.space_group_name_H-M   'P 1'
#
loop_
_entity.id
_entity.type
_entity.pdbx_description
1 polymer ?
#
loop_
_entity_poly.entity_id
_entity_poly.type
_entity_poly.pdbx_seq_one_letter_code
_entity_poly.pdbx_strand_id
1 'polypeptide(L)'
;VVLQRFRREQAAGGLPQSDPSRIQRRRIPGRFNFIGQFLEGHFAGKRKSVPSTDGSENKVVLPFDPSAVFDFTKVDEREQLLQFSGLEADGIDGAVLINTSPLAVGHVLLLPRPQ
;
A
#
# COMPACT_ATOMS: atom_id res chain seq x y z
N VAL A 1 3.81 -18.32 -4.38
CA VAL A 1 2.38 -17.95 -4.51
C VAL A 1 2.16 -16.43 -4.56
N VAL A 2 2.55 -15.66 -3.53
CA VAL A 2 2.30 -14.20 -3.46
C VAL A 2 2.82 -13.43 -4.68
N LEU A 3 4.11 -13.58 -5.03
CA LEU A 3 4.71 -12.85 -6.17
C LEU A 3 4.04 -13.16 -7.52
N GLN A 4 3.62 -14.41 -7.72
CA GLN A 4 2.91 -14.82 -8.94
C GLN A 4 1.55 -14.14 -9.02
N ARG A 5 0.78 -14.12 -7.92
CA ARG A 5 -0.52 -13.45 -7.86
C ARG A 5 -0.38 -11.93 -8.00
N PHE A 6 0.62 -11.34 -7.36
CA PHE A 6 0.94 -9.91 -7.54
C PHE A 6 1.16 -9.56 -9.03
N ARG A 7 1.98 -10.34 -9.73
CA ARG A 7 2.26 -10.11 -11.16
C ARG A 7 1.02 -10.30 -12.04
N ARG A 8 0.15 -11.26 -11.68
CA ARG A 8 -1.13 -11.46 -12.38
C ARG A 8 -2.01 -10.22 -12.26
N GLU A 9 -2.21 -9.72 -11.04
CA GLU A 9 -3.03 -8.54 -10.78
C GLU A 9 -2.43 -7.26 -11.41
N GLN A 10 -1.11 -7.16 -11.42
CA GLN A 10 -0.40 -6.10 -12.13
C GLN A 10 -0.64 -6.15 -13.64
N ALA A 11 -0.56 -7.35 -14.25
CA ALA A 11 -0.76 -7.54 -15.68
C ALA A 11 -2.21 -7.37 -16.12
N ALA A 12 -3.18 -7.67 -15.24
CA ALA A 12 -4.59 -7.49 -15.51
C ALA A 12 -5.00 -6.02 -15.65
N GLY A 13 -4.20 -5.09 -15.11
CA GLY A 13 -4.41 -3.64 -15.19
C GLY A 13 -5.63 -3.19 -14.37
N GLY A 14 -5.41 -2.62 -13.19
CA GLY A 14 -6.51 -2.03 -12.41
C GLY A 14 -6.32 -1.99 -10.90
N LEU A 15 -5.36 -2.73 -10.34
CA LEU A 15 -5.14 -2.80 -8.89
C LEU A 15 -3.92 -1.97 -8.43
N PRO A 16 -2.68 -2.27 -8.86
CA PRO A 16 -1.59 -1.32 -8.67
C PRO A 16 -1.86 -0.04 -9.48
N GLN A 17 -1.93 1.09 -8.79
CA GLN A 17 -2.04 2.42 -9.39
C GLN A 17 -0.75 2.84 -10.11
N SER A 18 0.35 2.14 -9.85
CA SER A 18 1.64 2.37 -10.51
C SER A 18 2.39 1.05 -10.73
N ASP A 19 3.30 1.04 -11.71
CA ASP A 19 4.14 -0.11 -12.02
C ASP A 19 5.48 -0.02 -11.26
N PRO A 20 5.69 -0.81 -10.20
CA PRO A 20 6.90 -0.76 -9.40
C PRO A 20 8.16 -1.30 -10.11
N SER A 21 8.01 -1.97 -11.27
CA SER A 21 9.13 -2.39 -12.10
C SER A 21 9.81 -1.21 -12.80
N ARG A 22 9.07 -0.12 -13.01
CA ARG A 22 9.57 1.13 -13.62
C ARG A 22 10.28 2.06 -12.63
N ILE A 23 10.29 1.72 -11.33
CA ILE A 23 10.97 2.51 -10.30
C ILE A 23 12.46 2.55 -10.61
N GLN A 24 12.99 3.75 -10.86
CA GLN A 24 14.41 3.99 -11.01
C GLN A 24 15.07 3.94 -9.64
N ARG A 25 16.24 3.29 -9.55
CA ARG A 25 16.99 3.12 -8.30
C ARG A 25 18.40 3.59 -8.49
N ARG A 26 18.89 4.42 -7.56
CA ARG A 26 20.27 4.91 -7.57
C ARG A 26 20.85 4.85 -6.17
N ARG A 27 22.06 4.31 -6.04
CA ARG A 27 22.81 4.39 -4.80
C ARG A 27 23.20 5.85 -4.53
N ILE A 28 22.88 6.33 -3.34
CA ILE A 28 23.26 7.66 -2.88
C ILE A 28 24.68 7.56 -2.31
N PRO A 29 25.63 8.38 -2.79
CA PRO A 29 26.99 8.42 -2.24
C PRO A 29 26.99 8.71 -0.74
N GLY A 30 27.83 8.00 0.02
CA GLY A 30 27.96 8.19 1.45
C GLY A 30 28.26 6.88 2.20
N ARG A 31 28.37 6.97 3.51
CA ARG A 31 28.75 5.85 4.38
C ARG A 31 27.67 4.77 4.53
N PHE A 32 26.40 5.13 4.34
CA PHE A 32 25.27 4.32 4.77
C PHE A 32 24.55 3.57 3.64
N ASN A 33 25.13 3.48 2.44
CA ASN A 33 24.63 2.67 1.32
C ASN A 33 23.15 2.91 0.96
N PHE A 34 22.65 4.13 1.14
CA PHE A 34 21.27 4.45 0.83
C PHE A 34 20.96 4.25 -0.66
N ILE A 35 19.72 3.85 -0.95
CA ILE A 35 19.21 3.71 -2.32
C ILE A 35 18.04 4.68 -2.45
N GLY A 36 18.20 5.69 -3.30
CA GLY A 36 17.11 6.56 -3.73
C GLY A 36 16.25 5.84 -4.75
N GLN A 37 14.93 5.96 -4.60
CA GLN A 37 13.94 5.43 -5.52
C GLN A 37 13.16 6.58 -6.13
N PHE A 38 13.00 6.56 -7.46
CA PHE A 38 12.23 7.57 -8.18
C PHE A 38 11.24 6.89 -9.13
N LEU A 39 9.97 7.26 -8.99
CA LEU A 39 8.92 6.92 -9.94
C LEU A 39 8.08 8.16 -10.18
N GLU A 40 8.13 8.64 -11.41
CA GLU A 40 7.35 9.79 -11.84
C GLU A 40 5.85 9.51 -11.64
N GLY A 41 5.13 10.47 -11.08
CA GLY A 41 3.70 10.34 -10.85
C GLY A 41 3.28 9.41 -9.71
N HIS A 42 4.21 8.69 -9.04
CA HIS A 42 3.85 7.76 -7.95
C HIS A 42 3.12 8.46 -6.79
N PHE A 43 3.47 9.71 -6.52
CA PHE A 43 2.80 10.53 -5.51
C PHE A 43 1.82 11.56 -6.09
N ALA A 44 1.63 11.59 -7.42
CA ALA A 44 0.76 12.58 -8.07
C ALA A 44 -0.74 12.33 -7.80
N GLY A 45 -1.10 11.12 -7.36
CA GLY A 45 -2.48 10.73 -7.00
C GLY A 45 -2.75 10.62 -5.49
N LYS A 46 -1.86 11.13 -4.62
CA LYS A 46 -2.14 11.16 -3.17
C LYS A 46 -3.45 11.92 -2.95
N ARG A 47 -4.28 11.46 -1.99
CA ARG A 47 -5.51 12.17 -1.56
C ARG A 47 -5.17 13.65 -1.52
N LYS A 48 -5.87 14.46 -2.33
CA LYS A 48 -5.79 15.92 -2.20
C LYS A 48 -5.95 16.21 -0.72
N SER A 49 -5.09 17.04 -0.16
CA SER A 49 -5.32 17.57 1.19
C SER A 49 -6.76 18.05 1.20
N VAL A 50 -7.59 17.42 2.03
CA VAL A 50 -8.93 17.94 2.27
C VAL A 50 -8.66 19.31 2.87
N PRO A 51 -9.17 20.41 2.27
CA PRO A 51 -9.07 21.70 2.92
C PRO A 51 -9.65 21.51 4.30
N SER A 52 -8.85 21.72 5.34
CA SER A 52 -9.41 21.80 6.68
C SER A 52 -10.48 22.88 6.65
N THR A 53 -11.51 22.75 7.49
CA THR A 53 -12.61 23.71 7.60
C THR A 53 -12.14 25.14 7.92
N ASP A 54 -10.84 25.32 8.23
CA ASP A 54 -10.14 26.59 8.48
C ASP A 54 -9.28 27.12 7.30
N GLY A 55 -9.26 26.44 6.14
CA GLY A 55 -8.54 26.89 4.94
C GLY A 55 -7.02 26.66 4.93
N SER A 56 -6.47 25.86 5.85
CA SER A 56 -5.04 25.54 5.86
C SER A 56 -4.71 24.27 5.05
N GLU A 57 -3.88 24.40 4.02
CA GLU A 57 -3.59 23.30 3.06
C GLU A 57 -2.63 22.21 3.60
N ASN A 58 -2.20 22.27 4.86
CA ASN A 58 -1.09 21.45 5.39
C ASN A 58 -1.23 20.99 6.85
N LYS A 59 -2.44 20.66 7.33
CA LYS A 59 -2.58 19.93 8.61
C LYS A 59 -2.49 18.42 8.40
N VAL A 60 -1.36 17.83 8.81
CA VAL A 60 -1.16 16.37 8.85
C VAL A 60 -2.03 15.72 9.93
N VAL A 61 -2.30 16.44 11.02
CA VAL A 61 -3.22 16.04 12.09
C VAL A 61 -4.58 16.69 11.81
N LEU A 62 -5.48 15.93 11.21
CA LEU A 62 -6.89 16.28 11.14
C LEU A 62 -7.61 15.73 12.38
N PRO A 63 -8.62 16.44 12.94
CA PRO A 63 -9.49 15.85 13.94
C PRO A 63 -10.15 14.59 13.35
N PHE A 64 -10.35 13.57 14.19
CA PHE A 64 -11.03 12.35 13.78
C PHE A 64 -12.43 12.70 13.24
N ASP A 65 -12.69 12.37 11.98
CA ASP A 65 -13.98 12.55 11.34
C ASP A 65 -14.73 11.19 11.36
N PRO A 66 -15.74 11.02 12.22
CA PRO A 66 -16.51 9.79 12.32
C PRO A 66 -17.32 9.47 11.05
N SER A 67 -17.46 10.43 10.12
CA SER A 67 -18.11 10.23 8.82
C SER A 67 -17.13 9.83 7.70
N ALA A 68 -15.86 10.25 7.78
CA ALA A 68 -14.78 9.83 6.90
C ALA A 68 -14.18 8.50 7.36
N VAL A 69 -14.97 7.43 7.26
CA VAL A 69 -14.52 6.10 7.67
C VAL A 69 -13.50 5.59 6.65
N PHE A 70 -12.20 5.75 6.96
CA PHE A 70 -11.20 4.86 6.40
C PHE A 70 -11.46 3.47 6.99
N ASP A 71 -12.09 2.63 6.19
CA ASP A 71 -12.60 1.34 6.62
C ASP A 71 -11.62 0.24 6.22
N PHE A 72 -10.85 -0.27 7.19
CA PHE A 72 -9.93 -1.39 6.99
C PHE A 72 -10.67 -2.71 6.65
N THR A 73 -12.00 -2.75 6.74
CA THR A 73 -12.82 -3.91 6.37
C THR A 73 -13.31 -3.84 4.92
N LYS A 74 -13.25 -2.66 4.27
CA LYS A 74 -13.59 -2.48 2.85
C LYS A 74 -12.39 -2.77 1.96
N VAL A 75 -12.05 -4.05 1.88
CA VAL A 75 -11.03 -4.55 0.96
C VAL A 75 -11.73 -5.13 -0.27
N ASP A 76 -11.35 -4.69 -1.47
CA ASP A 76 -11.81 -5.32 -2.71
C ASP A 76 -11.27 -6.77 -2.77
N GLU A 77 -12.10 -7.76 -3.09
CA GLU A 77 -11.67 -9.16 -3.17
C GLU A 77 -10.47 -9.36 -4.08
N ARG A 78 -10.33 -8.52 -5.11
CA ARG A 78 -9.21 -8.54 -6.05
C ARG A 78 -7.90 -8.06 -5.42
N GLU A 79 -7.96 -7.27 -4.34
CA GLU A 79 -6.78 -6.90 -3.56
C GLU A 79 -6.27 -8.07 -2.71
N GLN A 80 -7.10 -9.07 -2.42
CA GLN A 80 -6.74 -10.19 -1.57
C GLN A 80 -5.98 -11.28 -2.34
N LEU A 81 -4.67 -11.33 -2.16
CA LEU A 81 -3.82 -12.32 -2.82
C LEU A 81 -4.03 -13.73 -2.25
N LEU A 82 -4.11 -13.87 -0.93
CA LEU A 82 -4.43 -15.14 -0.26
C LEU A 82 -4.92 -14.91 1.17
N GLN A 83 -5.64 -15.89 1.70
CA GLN A 83 -5.91 -16.04 3.13
C GLN A 83 -5.04 -17.16 3.69
N PHE A 84 -4.69 -17.02 4.96
CA PHE A 84 -3.98 -18.05 5.71
C PHE A 84 -4.61 -18.20 7.09
N SER A 85 -4.41 -19.38 7.66
CA SER A 85 -4.80 -19.71 9.03
C SER A 85 -3.64 -20.42 9.70
N GLY A 86 -3.51 -20.22 11.02
CA GLY A 86 -2.49 -20.89 11.81
C GLY A 86 -1.05 -20.50 11.45
N LEU A 87 -0.76 -19.21 11.31
CA LEU A 87 0.65 -18.77 11.31
C LEU A 87 1.26 -19.18 12.67
N GLU A 88 2.26 -20.06 12.63
CA GLU A 88 2.81 -20.78 13.79
C GLU A 88 3.17 -19.85 14.98
N ALA A 89 2.96 -20.39 16.18
CA ALA A 89 3.02 -19.84 17.54
C ALA A 89 1.71 -19.26 18.12
N ASP A 90 0.94 -18.44 17.39
CA ASP A 90 -0.16 -17.67 18.00
C ASP A 90 -1.55 -17.93 17.39
N GLY A 91 -1.67 -18.86 16.42
CA GLY A 91 -2.95 -19.16 15.78
C GLY A 91 -3.54 -17.98 15.01
N ILE A 92 -2.67 -17.09 14.50
CA ILE A 92 -3.10 -15.88 13.81
C ILE A 92 -3.63 -16.25 12.43
N ASP A 93 -4.93 -16.04 12.28
CA ASP A 93 -5.61 -16.05 11.01
C ASP A 93 -5.47 -14.68 10.33
N GLY A 94 -5.34 -14.68 9.02
CA GLY A 94 -5.12 -13.43 8.30
C GLY A 94 -5.24 -13.51 6.80
N ALA A 95 -4.91 -12.41 6.16
CA ALA A 95 -4.88 -12.25 4.72
C ALA A 95 -3.63 -11.48 4.27
N VAL A 96 -3.19 -11.75 3.06
CA VAL A 96 -2.16 -10.99 2.36
C VAL A 96 -2.84 -10.20 1.27
N LEU A 97 -2.77 -8.87 1.35
CA LEU A 97 -3.34 -7.96 0.36
C LEU A 97 -2.24 -7.36 -0.52
N ILE A 98 -2.57 -7.03 -1.76
CA ILE A 98 -1.72 -6.19 -2.59
C ILE A 98 -1.73 -4.75 -2.07
N ASN A 99 -0.57 -4.11 -1.99
CA ASN A 99 -0.56 -2.66 -1.81
C ASN A 99 -0.86 -2.00 -3.15
N THR A 100 -1.98 -1.27 -3.24
CA THR A 100 -2.42 -0.58 -4.48
C THR A 100 -1.49 0.57 -4.88
N SER A 101 -0.62 1.04 -3.98
CA SER A 101 0.49 1.96 -4.26
C SER A 101 1.84 1.32 -3.93
N PRO A 102 2.31 0.34 -4.71
CA PRO A 102 3.48 -0.45 -4.34
C PRO A 102 4.79 0.34 -4.52
N LEU A 103 5.71 0.21 -3.55
CA LEU A 103 7.08 0.76 -3.62
C LEU A 103 8.09 -0.27 -4.18
N ALA A 104 7.66 -1.51 -4.34
CA ALA A 104 8.45 -2.60 -4.90
C ALA A 104 7.51 -3.66 -5.50
N VAL A 105 8.03 -4.46 -6.41
CA VAL A 105 7.31 -5.65 -6.91
C VAL A 105 7.08 -6.59 -5.74
N GLY A 106 5.84 -6.98 -5.49
CA GLY A 106 5.48 -7.81 -4.33
C GLY A 106 5.30 -7.03 -3.02
N HIS A 107 5.19 -5.69 -3.07
CA HIS A 107 4.79 -4.91 -1.90
C HIS A 107 3.36 -5.27 -1.50
N VAL A 108 3.21 -5.87 -0.31
CA VAL A 108 1.95 -6.42 0.20
C VAL A 108 1.68 -5.93 1.61
N LEU A 109 0.42 -6.02 2.02
CA LEU A 109 -0.03 -5.75 3.39
C LEU A 109 -0.39 -7.08 4.05
N LEU A 110 0.07 -7.28 5.28
CA LEU A 110 -0.35 -8.42 6.11
C LEU A 110 -1.46 -7.93 7.04
N LEU A 111 -2.65 -8.51 6.90
CA LEU A 111 -3.79 -8.16 7.75
C LEU A 111 -4.11 -9.35 8.67
N PRO A 112 -4.07 -9.17 10.00
CA PRO A 112 -4.69 -10.13 10.89
C PRO A 112 -6.21 -10.06 10.71
N ARG A 113 -6.89 -11.21 10.75
CA ARG A 113 -8.34 -11.25 10.84
C ARG A 113 -8.74 -10.89 12.28
N PRO A 114 -9.71 -9.99 12.49
CA PRO A 114 -10.33 -9.82 13.80
C PRO A 114 -10.92 -11.17 14.23
N GLN A 115 -10.73 -11.54 15.51
CA GLN A 115 -11.43 -12.67 16.12
C GLN A 115 -12.90 -12.34 16.35
#